data_AF-A0A534YXB3-F1
#
_entry.id   AF-A0A534YXB3-F1
#
_cell.length_a   1.000
_cell.length_b   1.000
_cell.length_c   1.000
_cell.angle_alpha   90.00
_cell.angle_beta   90.00
_cell.angle_gamma   90.00
#
_symmetry.space_group_name_H-M   'P 1'
#
loop_
_entity.id
_entity.type
_entity.pdbx_description
1 polymer ?
#
loop_
_entity_poly.entity_id
_entity_poly.type
_entity_poly.pdbx_seq_one_letter_code
_entity_poly.pdbx_strand_id
1 'polypeptide(L)'
;MAKRSTLVSGATAVAVLAALLGRAVTVHSVGPTPLIYRVIANNNDLDAVEGLAPPGRTVELWYRQRNFIEGDLVAGSADPFSWCAWKNNGNRVMLGWTQADANGLWRFQHLRDRNTVMILPAGPGANRCLGGIYTELLPRACDSPGVNCTAWSVPVLHNLNVRKITPTVGAAAGSVSGALQTAIAVADGPNDGTEPTDVVDVDQNGIDTTLPGFVAGQRVTWKCGAGGTAVCPSVAIHDASTAVTPDPEYPFVLGTIQAHRDGGSVIAAAAIARGEPLGFAVNVNVRFRGRLDVNLGCDRKLPFDFGLGYLF
;
A
#
# COMPACT_ATOMS: atom_id res chain seq x y z
N MET A 1 -66.08 8.33 -15.86
CA MET A 1 -65.37 8.07 -14.59
C MET A 1 -64.25 7.06 -14.86
N ALA A 2 -63.02 7.41 -14.47
CA ALA A 2 -61.79 6.79 -14.94
C ALA A 2 -61.41 5.51 -14.17
N LYS A 3 -61.06 4.45 -14.91
CA LYS A 3 -60.25 3.32 -14.40
C LYS A 3 -58.79 3.78 -14.32
N ARG A 4 -58.30 4.10 -13.13
CA ARG A 4 -56.87 4.31 -12.83
C ARG A 4 -56.61 3.81 -11.41
N SER A 5 -55.97 2.64 -11.27
CA SER A 5 -55.13 2.27 -10.12
C SER A 5 -54.75 0.79 -10.25
N THR A 6 -53.63 0.51 -10.90
CA THR A 6 -52.95 -0.81 -10.85
C THR A 6 -51.53 -0.76 -11.42
N LEU A 7 -51.18 0.31 -12.16
CA LEU A 7 -49.86 0.49 -12.77
C LEU A 7 -48.80 1.13 -11.85
N VAL A 8 -49.18 1.66 -10.67
CA VAL A 8 -48.23 2.38 -9.79
C VAL A 8 -47.54 1.43 -8.79
N SER A 9 -48.14 0.28 -8.47
CA SER A 9 -47.57 -0.71 -7.53
C SER A 9 -46.53 -1.64 -8.18
N GLY A 10 -46.59 -1.86 -9.49
CA GLY A 10 -45.63 -2.71 -10.21
C GLY A 10 -44.26 -2.03 -10.39
N ALA A 11 -44.23 -0.73 -10.69
CA ALA A 11 -43.00 0.01 -10.93
C ALA A 11 -42.13 0.18 -9.66
N THR A 12 -42.76 0.40 -8.51
CA THR A 12 -42.06 0.49 -7.22
C THR A 12 -41.55 -0.87 -6.75
N ALA A 13 -42.31 -1.95 -6.95
CA ALA A 13 -41.86 -3.31 -6.64
C ALA A 13 -40.67 -3.73 -7.52
N VAL A 14 -40.68 -3.41 -8.82
CA VAL A 14 -39.56 -3.71 -9.74
C VAL A 14 -38.33 -2.86 -9.41
N ALA A 15 -38.49 -1.59 -9.05
CA ALA A 15 -37.36 -0.74 -8.63
C ALA A 15 -36.74 -1.22 -7.30
N VAL A 16 -37.56 -1.63 -6.34
CA VAL A 16 -37.09 -2.20 -5.07
C VAL A 16 -36.43 -3.56 -5.29
N LEU A 17 -36.99 -4.42 -6.15
CA LEU A 17 -36.39 -5.70 -6.50
C LEU A 17 -35.08 -5.52 -7.29
N ALA A 18 -35.01 -4.57 -8.22
CA ALA A 18 -33.78 -4.25 -8.95
C ALA A 18 -32.72 -3.62 -8.04
N ALA A 19 -33.12 -2.81 -7.06
CA ALA A 19 -32.20 -2.30 -6.03
C ALA A 19 -31.72 -3.39 -5.07
N LEU A 20 -32.59 -4.34 -4.70
CA LEU A 20 -32.25 -5.50 -3.87
C LEU A 20 -31.35 -6.48 -4.64
N LEU A 21 -31.64 -6.76 -5.91
CA LEU A 21 -30.81 -7.57 -6.80
C LEU A 21 -29.48 -6.88 -7.11
N GLY A 22 -29.48 -5.57 -7.35
CA GLY A 22 -28.26 -4.77 -7.52
C GLY A 22 -27.37 -4.78 -6.28
N ARG A 23 -27.97 -4.64 -5.08
CA ARG A 23 -27.27 -4.81 -3.80
C ARG A 23 -26.79 -6.24 -3.59
N ALA A 24 -27.58 -7.24 -3.97
CA ALA A 24 -27.18 -8.64 -3.89
C ALA A 24 -26.00 -8.96 -4.82
N VAL A 25 -25.94 -8.38 -6.02
CA VAL A 25 -24.84 -8.57 -6.98
C VAL A 25 -23.54 -7.94 -6.48
N THR A 26 -23.58 -6.79 -5.81
CA THR A 26 -22.40 -6.21 -5.14
C THR A 26 -21.96 -7.00 -3.90
N VAL A 27 -22.90 -7.67 -3.22
CA VAL A 27 -22.62 -8.53 -2.05
C VAL A 27 -22.00 -9.88 -2.47
N HIS A 28 -22.33 -10.41 -3.65
CA HIS A 28 -21.79 -11.67 -4.16
C HIS A 28 -20.40 -11.56 -4.81
N SER A 29 -19.86 -10.35 -4.99
CA SER A 29 -18.52 -10.16 -5.59
C SER A 29 -17.38 -10.10 -4.57
N VAL A 30 -17.66 -10.24 -3.27
CA VAL A 30 -16.62 -10.27 -2.23
C VAL A 30 -16.26 -11.72 -1.95
N GLY A 31 -15.02 -12.10 -2.29
CA GLY A 31 -14.50 -13.44 -2.03
C GLY A 31 -14.54 -13.83 -0.55
N PRO A 32 -14.37 -15.11 -0.21
CA PRO A 32 -14.49 -15.60 1.17
C PRO A 32 -13.43 -15.01 2.12
N THR A 33 -12.29 -14.57 1.57
CA THR A 33 -11.18 -13.96 2.28
C THR A 33 -11.22 -12.43 2.18
N PRO A 34 -10.89 -11.70 3.25
CA PRO A 34 -10.84 -10.24 3.18
C PRO A 34 -9.77 -9.73 2.21
N LEU A 35 -10.05 -8.60 1.58
CA LEU A 35 -9.12 -7.85 0.75
C LEU A 35 -8.88 -6.47 1.37
N ILE A 36 -7.64 -5.99 1.35
CA ILE A 36 -7.29 -4.60 1.68
C ILE A 36 -7.32 -3.77 0.40
N TYR A 37 -8.07 -2.66 0.39
CA TYR A 37 -8.05 -1.71 -0.73
C TYR A 37 -7.36 -0.39 -0.38
N ARG A 38 -7.22 -0.06 0.91
CA ARG A 38 -6.56 1.17 1.37
C ARG A 38 -5.79 0.95 2.67
N VAL A 39 -4.57 1.47 2.72
CA VAL A 39 -3.77 1.58 3.94
C VAL A 39 -3.32 3.03 4.07
N ILE A 40 -3.32 3.58 5.28
CA ILE A 40 -2.85 4.94 5.56
C ILE A 40 -1.73 4.86 6.59
N ALA A 41 -0.59 5.45 6.24
CA ALA A 41 0.50 5.74 7.16
C ALA A 41 0.47 7.24 7.51
N ASN A 42 0.57 7.56 8.79
CA ASN A 42 0.75 8.92 9.30
C ASN A 42 1.96 8.95 10.24
N ASN A 43 2.89 9.89 10.04
CA ASN A 43 4.15 9.98 10.76
C ASN A 43 4.92 8.65 10.79
N ASN A 44 5.06 8.00 9.64
CA ASN A 44 5.65 6.67 9.44
C ASN A 44 4.86 5.47 10.03
N ASP A 45 3.88 5.73 10.89
CA ASP A 45 3.09 4.70 11.57
C ASP A 45 1.81 4.33 10.82
N LEU A 46 1.43 3.06 10.90
CA LEU A 46 0.15 2.56 10.42
C LEU A 46 -1.00 3.23 11.18
N ASP A 47 -1.86 3.96 10.48
CA ASP A 47 -2.97 4.72 11.08
C ASP A 47 -4.34 4.15 10.71
N ALA A 48 -4.53 3.71 9.46
CA ALA A 48 -5.79 3.11 9.04
C ALA A 48 -5.59 1.98 8.03
N VAL A 49 -6.50 1.00 8.08
CA VAL A 49 -6.60 -0.09 7.10
C VAL A 49 -8.06 -0.32 6.78
N GLU A 50 -8.36 -0.38 5.49
CA GLU A 50 -9.72 -0.58 5.00
C GLU A 50 -9.77 -1.61 3.89
N GLY A 51 -10.91 -2.27 3.80
CA GLY A 51 -11.06 -3.40 2.91
C GLY A 51 -12.49 -3.87 2.70
N LEU A 52 -12.58 -4.95 1.94
CA LEU A 52 -13.79 -5.72 1.69
C LEU A 52 -13.68 -7.10 2.33
N ALA A 53 -14.77 -7.63 2.88
CA ALA A 53 -14.89 -8.99 3.38
C ALA A 53 -16.37 -9.44 3.23
N PRO A 54 -16.69 -10.73 3.35
CA PRO A 54 -18.08 -11.15 3.26
C PRO A 54 -18.94 -10.41 4.31
N PRO A 55 -20.12 -9.86 3.96
CA PRO A 55 -20.93 -9.06 4.87
C PRO A 55 -21.28 -9.77 6.18
N GLY A 56 -21.29 -9.02 7.28
CA GLY A 56 -21.64 -9.53 8.61
C GLY A 56 -20.56 -10.42 9.26
N ARG A 57 -19.45 -10.70 8.58
CA ARG A 57 -18.31 -11.43 9.16
C ARG A 57 -17.51 -10.54 10.09
N THR A 58 -16.93 -11.14 11.12
CA THR A 58 -15.85 -10.51 11.88
C THR A 58 -14.59 -10.51 11.03
N VAL A 59 -13.93 -9.36 10.91
CA VAL A 59 -12.63 -9.23 10.27
C VAL A 59 -11.59 -8.96 11.36
N GLU A 60 -10.60 -9.83 11.44
CA GLU A 60 -9.42 -9.60 12.28
C GLU A 60 -8.28 -9.07 11.43
N LEU A 61 -7.57 -8.07 11.95
CA LEU A 61 -6.35 -7.56 11.35
C LEU A 61 -5.16 -7.96 12.23
N TRP A 62 -4.24 -8.69 11.61
CA TRP A 62 -2.97 -9.07 12.20
C TRP A 62 -1.83 -8.43 11.42
N TYR A 63 -0.66 -8.33 12.04
CA TYR A 63 0.55 -7.94 11.32
C TYR A 63 1.72 -8.85 11.68
N ARG A 64 2.71 -8.88 10.80
CA ARG A 64 4.03 -9.46 11.02
C ARG A 64 5.07 -8.55 10.37
N GLN A 65 6.23 -8.35 10.99
CA GLN A 65 7.20 -7.39 10.49
C GLN A 65 8.64 -7.88 10.66
N ARG A 66 9.51 -7.52 9.71
CA ARG A 66 10.96 -7.67 9.81
C ARG A 66 11.64 -6.52 9.10
N ASN A 67 12.92 -6.36 9.39
CA ASN A 67 13.75 -5.42 8.64
C ASN A 67 14.48 -6.14 7.51
N PHE A 68 15.03 -5.38 6.58
CA PHE A 68 15.90 -5.89 5.52
C PHE A 68 16.96 -4.87 5.16
N ILE A 69 18.01 -5.35 4.51
CA ILE A 69 18.98 -4.55 3.80
C ILE A 69 18.51 -4.50 2.34
N GLU A 70 18.23 -3.29 1.85
CA GLU A 70 17.90 -3.03 0.46
C GLU A 70 19.02 -3.52 -0.48
N GLY A 71 18.66 -3.86 -1.72
CA GLY A 71 19.66 -4.23 -2.71
C GLY A 71 19.16 -5.17 -3.79
N ASP A 72 20.12 -5.69 -4.55
CA ASP A 72 19.85 -6.56 -5.70
C ASP A 72 19.84 -8.04 -5.30
N LEU A 73 18.96 -8.81 -5.94
CA LEU A 73 18.99 -10.29 -5.89
C LEU A 73 19.94 -10.89 -6.94
N VAL A 74 20.89 -10.11 -7.43
CA VAL A 74 21.87 -10.58 -8.40
C VAL A 74 23.01 -11.24 -7.63
N ALA A 75 23.30 -12.51 -7.95
CA ALA A 75 24.42 -13.23 -7.36
C ALA A 75 25.72 -12.46 -7.61
N GLY A 76 26.49 -12.20 -6.55
CA GLY A 76 27.72 -11.41 -6.63
C GLY A 76 27.52 -9.90 -6.77
N SER A 77 26.30 -9.38 -6.56
CA SER A 77 26.07 -7.94 -6.46
C SER A 77 26.96 -7.30 -5.40
N ALA A 78 27.49 -6.12 -5.71
CA ALA A 78 28.21 -5.29 -4.74
C ALA A 78 27.29 -4.78 -3.61
N ASP A 79 25.97 -4.77 -3.85
CA ASP A 79 24.95 -4.41 -2.87
C ASP A 79 23.81 -5.45 -2.87
N PRO A 80 24.01 -6.59 -2.18
CA PRO A 80 23.05 -7.69 -2.19
C PRO A 80 21.90 -7.45 -1.20
N PHE A 81 20.68 -7.71 -1.66
CA PHE A 81 19.51 -7.74 -0.79
C PHE A 81 19.65 -8.82 0.28
N SER A 82 19.27 -8.51 1.53
CA SER A 82 19.24 -9.53 2.58
C SER A 82 18.17 -9.28 3.64
N TRP A 83 17.64 -10.36 4.19
CA TRP A 83 16.66 -10.30 5.26
C TRP A 83 17.33 -10.18 6.62
N CYS A 84 16.84 -9.27 7.45
CA CYS A 84 17.19 -9.20 8.86
C CYS A 84 16.20 -10.02 9.70
N ALA A 85 16.42 -10.05 11.01
CA ALA A 85 15.57 -10.79 11.94
C ALA A 85 14.11 -10.31 11.90
N TRP A 86 13.19 -11.26 12.10
CA TRP A 86 11.80 -10.93 12.34
C TRP A 86 11.62 -10.28 13.70
N LYS A 87 10.76 -9.25 13.75
CA LYS A 87 10.23 -8.75 15.01
C LYS A 87 9.36 -9.83 15.65
N ASN A 88 9.38 -9.89 16.98
CA ASN A 88 8.63 -10.88 17.77
C ASN A 88 8.85 -12.34 17.30
N ASN A 89 10.08 -12.69 16.89
CA ASN A 89 10.43 -14.02 16.35
C ASN A 89 9.59 -14.46 15.14
N GLY A 90 8.95 -13.51 14.44
CA GLY A 90 8.06 -13.80 13.32
C GLY A 90 6.65 -14.23 13.73
N ASN A 91 6.32 -14.15 15.02
CA ASN A 91 4.95 -14.34 15.47
C ASN A 91 4.09 -13.17 15.01
N ARG A 92 2.88 -13.50 14.55
CA ARG A 92 1.87 -12.52 14.15
C ARG A 92 1.27 -11.89 15.39
N VAL A 93 1.00 -10.60 15.33
CA VAL A 93 0.40 -9.83 16.42
C VAL A 93 -0.92 -9.25 15.93
N MET A 94 -1.98 -9.41 16.73
CA MET A 94 -3.30 -8.88 16.39
C MET A 94 -3.33 -7.39 16.67
N LEU A 95 -3.75 -6.61 15.68
CA LEU A 95 -4.00 -5.17 15.83
C LEU A 95 -5.41 -4.91 16.35
N GLY A 96 -6.36 -5.76 15.98
CA GLY A 96 -7.72 -5.75 16.47
C GLY A 96 -8.66 -6.55 15.57
N TRP A 97 -9.96 -6.43 15.87
CA TRP A 97 -11.03 -6.96 15.05
C TRP A 97 -12.17 -5.96 14.90
N THR A 98 -12.94 -6.09 13.83
CA THR A 98 -14.13 -5.29 13.51
C THR A 98 -15.16 -6.17 12.80
N GLN A 99 -16.33 -5.64 12.45
CA GLN A 99 -17.30 -6.34 11.60
C GLN A 99 -17.38 -5.69 10.23
N ALA A 100 -17.48 -6.52 9.19
CA ALA A 100 -17.83 -6.08 7.85
C ALA A 100 -19.31 -5.67 7.83
N ASP A 101 -19.60 -4.48 7.31
CA ASP A 101 -20.97 -3.96 7.22
C ASP A 101 -21.82 -4.74 6.20
N ALA A 102 -23.07 -4.31 6.01
CA ALA A 102 -23.99 -4.93 5.05
C ALA A 102 -23.51 -4.88 3.59
N ASN A 103 -22.58 -3.97 3.27
CA ASN A 103 -21.94 -3.85 1.96
C ASN A 103 -20.61 -4.59 1.90
N GLY A 104 -20.19 -5.25 2.98
CA GLY A 104 -18.91 -5.95 3.09
C GLY A 104 -17.72 -5.04 3.42
N LEU A 105 -17.95 -3.76 3.71
CA LEU A 105 -16.89 -2.81 4.04
C LEU A 105 -16.45 -3.01 5.49
N TRP A 106 -15.14 -2.99 5.72
CA TRP A 106 -14.56 -2.98 7.06
C TRP A 106 -13.45 -1.93 7.14
N ARG A 107 -13.23 -1.40 8.35
CA ARG A 107 -12.23 -0.38 8.61
C ARG A 107 -11.64 -0.49 10.01
N PHE A 108 -10.35 -0.24 10.09
CA PHE A 108 -9.62 0.11 11.30
C PHE A 108 -9.12 1.54 11.12
N GLN A 109 -9.36 2.39 12.12
CA GLN A 109 -8.96 3.80 12.11
C GLN A 109 -8.25 4.12 13.42
N HIS A 110 -7.40 5.15 13.40
CA HIS A 110 -6.65 5.60 14.57
C HIS A 110 -5.82 4.48 15.21
N LEU A 111 -5.23 3.61 14.37
CA LEU A 111 -4.45 2.47 14.83
C LEU A 111 -3.23 2.93 15.65
N ARG A 112 -2.62 4.06 15.28
CA ARG A 112 -1.47 4.64 15.99
C ARG A 112 -1.74 5.01 17.45
N ASP A 113 -3.00 5.30 17.80
CA ASP A 113 -3.39 5.63 19.18
C ASP A 113 -3.38 4.40 20.11
N ARG A 114 -3.33 3.19 19.53
CA ARG A 114 -3.40 1.91 20.25
C ARG A 114 -2.23 0.98 19.97
N ASN A 115 -1.65 1.07 18.77
CA ASN A 115 -0.56 0.24 18.29
C ASN A 115 0.39 1.08 17.44
N THR A 116 1.65 1.25 17.86
CA THR A 116 2.67 1.92 17.05
C THR A 116 3.35 0.91 16.14
N VAL A 117 2.76 0.69 14.95
CA VAL A 117 3.39 -0.12 13.89
C VAL A 117 3.96 0.81 12.84
N MET A 118 5.23 1.16 13.00
CA MET A 118 5.99 1.90 12.00
C MET A 118 6.10 1.06 10.72
N ILE A 119 5.59 1.55 9.59
CA ILE A 119 5.61 0.85 8.29
C ILE A 119 6.47 1.55 7.23
N LEU A 120 7.01 2.72 7.57
CA LEU A 120 8.01 3.44 6.81
C LEU A 120 9.27 3.63 7.68
N PRO A 121 10.49 3.54 7.12
CA PRO A 121 11.69 3.78 7.91
C PRO A 121 11.75 5.26 8.33
N ALA A 122 12.24 5.53 9.54
CA ALA A 122 12.46 6.90 10.00
C ALA A 122 13.60 7.62 9.24
N GLY A 123 14.39 6.89 8.46
CA GLY A 123 15.46 7.46 7.65
C GLY A 123 16.45 6.40 7.18
N PRO A 124 17.57 6.82 6.57
CA PRO A 124 18.58 5.88 6.12
C PRO A 124 19.24 5.23 7.34
N GLY A 125 19.32 3.90 7.33
CA GLY A 125 19.87 3.15 8.46
C GLY A 125 21.39 3.24 8.51
N ALA A 126 21.96 3.87 9.55
CA ALA A 126 23.40 3.77 9.82
C ALA A 126 23.85 2.31 10.07
N ASN A 127 22.94 1.50 10.61
CA ASN A 127 23.00 0.04 10.55
C ASN A 127 22.05 -0.40 9.43
N ARG A 128 22.55 -1.18 8.46
CA ARG A 128 21.81 -1.61 7.26
C ARG A 128 20.46 -2.29 7.59
N CYS A 129 20.35 -2.96 8.74
CA CYS A 129 19.08 -3.55 9.19
C CYS A 129 18.07 -2.53 9.76
N LEU A 130 18.33 -1.22 9.70
CA LEU A 130 17.40 -0.16 10.07
C LEU A 130 16.88 0.62 8.85
N GLY A 131 17.51 0.45 7.69
CA GLY A 131 17.17 1.18 6.47
C GLY A 131 15.93 0.65 5.74
N GLY A 132 15.69 -0.67 5.81
CA GLY A 132 14.53 -1.33 5.21
C GLY A 132 13.56 -1.94 6.23
N ILE A 133 12.26 -1.74 6.01
CA ILE A 133 11.17 -2.31 6.80
C ILE A 133 10.16 -3.03 5.92
N TYR A 134 9.85 -4.29 6.25
CA TYR A 134 8.87 -5.12 5.56
C TYR A 134 7.76 -5.50 6.53
N THR A 135 6.53 -5.14 6.17
CA THR A 135 5.32 -5.36 6.96
C THR A 135 4.34 -6.20 6.17
N GLU A 136 3.87 -7.28 6.78
CA GLU A 136 2.72 -8.05 6.33
C GLU A 136 1.48 -7.58 7.08
N LEU A 137 0.44 -7.23 6.35
CA LEU A 137 -0.92 -7.01 6.88
C LEU A 137 -1.76 -8.22 6.53
N LEU A 138 -2.33 -8.84 7.56
CA LEU A 138 -2.86 -10.20 7.51
C LEU A 138 -4.33 -10.19 7.95
N PRO A 139 -5.24 -9.73 7.07
CA PRO A 139 -6.66 -9.74 7.39
C PRO A 139 -7.23 -11.15 7.21
N ARG A 140 -8.16 -11.54 8.09
CA ARG A 140 -8.93 -12.79 7.95
C ARG A 140 -10.38 -12.62 8.40
N ALA A 141 -11.30 -13.30 7.74
CA ALA A 141 -12.72 -13.27 8.08
C ALA A 141 -13.06 -14.47 8.96
N CYS A 142 -13.80 -14.24 10.05
CA CYS A 142 -14.16 -15.22 11.06
C CYS A 142 -15.67 -15.19 11.34
N ASP A 143 -16.22 -16.28 11.89
CA ASP A 143 -17.61 -16.32 12.36
C ASP A 143 -17.78 -15.40 13.57
N SER A 144 -16.79 -15.42 14.46
CA SER A 144 -16.60 -14.56 15.62
C SER A 144 -15.09 -14.45 15.89
N PRO A 145 -14.62 -13.52 16.76
CA PRO A 145 -13.18 -13.39 17.02
C PRO A 145 -12.54 -14.75 17.41
N GLY A 146 -11.55 -15.18 16.62
CA GLY A 146 -10.81 -16.42 16.77
C GLY A 146 -11.50 -17.70 16.26
N VAL A 147 -12.73 -17.64 15.76
CA VAL A 147 -13.54 -18.81 15.42
C VAL A 147 -13.77 -18.95 13.92
N ASN A 148 -13.46 -20.13 13.37
CA ASN A 148 -13.67 -20.47 11.95
C ASN A 148 -13.16 -19.39 11.00
N CYS A 149 -11.91 -18.98 11.21
CA CYS A 149 -11.28 -17.93 10.43
C CYS A 149 -10.71 -18.45 9.12
N THR A 150 -10.79 -17.63 8.07
CA THR A 150 -10.09 -17.89 6.81
C THR A 150 -8.58 -17.93 6.99
N ALA A 151 -7.89 -18.70 6.15
CA ALA A 151 -6.43 -18.70 6.11
C ALA A 151 -5.90 -17.37 5.55
N TRP A 152 -4.70 -16.98 5.99
CA TRP A 152 -3.96 -15.88 5.38
C TRP A 152 -3.33 -16.33 4.07
N SER A 153 -3.20 -15.39 3.14
CA SER A 153 -2.47 -15.59 1.89
C SER A 153 -1.62 -14.36 1.61
N VAL A 154 -0.30 -14.49 1.75
CA VAL A 154 0.60 -13.33 1.74
C VAL A 154 1.38 -13.30 0.43
N PRO A 155 1.43 -12.15 -0.27
CA PRO A 155 2.37 -11.95 -1.36
C PRO A 155 3.82 -12.10 -0.87
N VAL A 156 4.72 -12.45 -1.79
CA VAL A 156 6.14 -12.62 -1.47
C VAL A 156 6.90 -11.42 -2.04
N LEU A 157 7.49 -10.61 -1.15
CA LEU A 157 8.58 -9.71 -1.55
C LEU A 157 9.83 -10.55 -1.79
N HIS A 158 10.43 -10.42 -2.97
CA HIS A 158 11.75 -11.00 -3.24
C HIS A 158 12.84 -10.00 -2.87
N ASN A 159 12.71 -8.75 -3.32
CA ASN A 159 13.61 -7.65 -2.94
C ASN A 159 13.00 -6.27 -3.18
N LEU A 160 13.63 -5.30 -2.53
CA LEU A 160 13.53 -3.88 -2.81
C LEU A 160 14.95 -3.31 -2.84
N ASN A 161 15.28 -2.59 -3.90
CA ASN A 161 16.53 -1.86 -4.07
C ASN A 161 16.19 -0.39 -4.27
N VAL A 162 16.75 0.48 -3.45
CA VAL A 162 16.64 1.93 -3.60
C VAL A 162 18.04 2.43 -3.82
N ARG A 163 18.28 3.14 -4.91
CA ARG A 163 19.62 3.59 -5.27
C ARG A 163 19.61 4.92 -5.98
N LYS A 164 20.75 5.58 -5.96
CA LYS A 164 21.04 6.72 -6.82
C LYS A 164 21.60 6.22 -8.16
N ILE A 165 20.98 6.60 -9.27
CA ILE A 165 21.50 6.33 -10.62
C ILE A 165 22.56 7.39 -10.97
N THR A 166 22.32 8.62 -10.58
CA THR A 166 23.28 9.73 -10.53
C THR A 166 23.16 10.41 -9.17
N PRO A 167 24.07 11.32 -8.77
CA PRO A 167 23.96 12.03 -7.50
C PRO A 167 22.60 12.73 -7.29
N THR A 168 21.95 13.14 -8.38
CA THR A 168 20.69 13.90 -8.40
C THR A 168 19.50 13.09 -8.94
N VAL A 169 19.61 11.77 -9.08
CA VAL A 169 18.50 10.92 -9.56
C VAL A 169 18.39 9.67 -8.69
N GLY A 170 17.26 9.55 -7.98
CA GLY A 170 16.89 8.39 -7.19
C GLY A 170 16.03 7.42 -7.98
N ALA A 171 16.15 6.12 -7.71
CA ALA A 171 15.32 5.10 -8.34
C ALA A 171 15.04 3.92 -7.40
N ALA A 172 13.89 3.27 -7.61
CA ALA A 172 13.51 2.07 -6.88
C ALA A 172 13.29 0.89 -7.83
N ALA A 173 14.00 -0.21 -7.62
CA ALA A 173 13.83 -1.47 -8.33
C ALA A 173 13.43 -2.57 -7.34
N GLY A 174 12.83 -3.66 -7.82
CA GLY A 174 12.44 -4.73 -6.92
C GLY A 174 11.57 -5.78 -7.57
N SER A 175 11.10 -6.72 -6.76
CA SER A 175 10.30 -7.83 -7.27
C SER A 175 9.37 -8.40 -6.22
N VAL A 176 8.16 -8.72 -6.65
CA VAL A 176 7.13 -9.39 -5.85
C VAL A 176 6.49 -10.51 -6.64
N SER A 177 5.88 -11.47 -5.94
CA SER A 177 5.02 -12.49 -6.56
C SER A 177 3.81 -12.80 -5.70
N GLY A 178 2.80 -13.41 -6.29
CA GLY A 178 1.58 -13.84 -5.59
C GLY A 178 0.59 -12.72 -5.31
N ALA A 179 0.90 -11.46 -5.65
CA ALA A 179 -0.02 -10.34 -5.57
C ALA A 179 -0.91 -10.26 -6.81
N LEU A 180 -2.18 -9.94 -6.61
CA LEU A 180 -3.09 -9.61 -7.70
C LEU A 180 -2.81 -8.20 -8.21
N GLN A 181 -2.57 -7.26 -7.29
CA GLN A 181 -2.22 -5.87 -7.59
C GLN A 181 -0.98 -5.47 -6.80
N THR A 182 -0.06 -4.77 -7.46
CA THR A 182 1.18 -4.34 -6.84
C THR A 182 1.69 -3.05 -7.47
N ALA A 183 2.42 -2.27 -6.70
CA ALA A 183 3.05 -1.06 -7.20
C ALA A 183 4.37 -0.82 -6.47
N ILE A 184 5.24 -0.08 -7.14
CA ILE A 184 6.49 0.45 -6.61
C ILE A 184 6.48 1.98 -6.75
N ALA A 185 7.12 2.68 -5.83
CA ALA A 185 7.37 4.11 -5.92
C ALA A 185 8.77 4.44 -5.42
N VAL A 186 9.30 5.56 -5.90
CA VAL A 186 10.41 6.27 -5.30
C VAL A 186 9.97 7.71 -5.06
N ALA A 187 10.28 8.22 -3.89
CA ALA A 187 9.94 9.57 -3.48
C ALA A 187 11.15 10.22 -2.83
N ASP A 188 11.37 11.49 -3.11
CA ASP A 188 12.31 12.31 -2.37
C ASP A 188 11.55 13.30 -1.47
N GLY A 189 10.31 13.68 -1.81
CA GLY A 189 9.44 14.53 -1.01
C GLY A 189 7.96 14.16 -1.08
N PRO A 190 7.09 14.93 -0.41
CA PRO A 190 5.65 14.92 -0.64
C PRO A 190 5.34 15.20 -2.11
N ASN A 191 4.29 14.60 -2.66
CA ASN A 191 3.90 14.91 -4.03
C ASN A 191 3.15 16.26 -4.08
N ASP A 192 3.87 17.36 -4.32
CA ASP A 192 3.30 18.72 -4.30
C ASP A 192 3.12 19.36 -5.70
N GLY A 193 3.52 18.68 -6.77
CA GLY A 193 3.41 19.20 -8.13
C GLY A 193 1.97 19.29 -8.65
N THR A 194 1.60 20.48 -9.16
CA THR A 194 0.35 20.68 -9.92
C THR A 194 0.53 21.46 -11.23
N GLU A 195 1.67 22.14 -11.41
CA GLU A 195 2.01 22.91 -12.60
C GLU A 195 3.05 22.18 -13.49
N PRO A 196 3.10 22.45 -14.81
CA PRO A 196 4.02 21.80 -15.74
C PRO A 196 5.52 22.03 -15.47
N THR A 197 5.87 23.00 -14.63
CA THR A 197 7.24 23.31 -14.21
C THR A 197 7.62 22.70 -12.88
N ASP A 198 6.65 22.15 -12.15
CA ASP A 198 6.89 21.56 -10.85
C ASP A 198 7.60 20.24 -11.05
N VAL A 199 8.63 19.99 -10.23
CA VAL A 199 9.21 18.67 -10.20
C VAL A 199 8.33 17.80 -9.32
N VAL A 200 7.97 16.64 -9.86
CA VAL A 200 7.15 15.67 -9.15
C VAL A 200 8.10 14.86 -8.27
N ASP A 201 7.98 15.03 -6.97
CA ASP A 201 8.86 14.40 -5.96
C ASP A 201 8.52 12.92 -5.70
N VAL A 202 7.69 12.34 -6.57
CA VAL A 202 7.25 10.95 -6.54
C VAL A 202 7.09 10.41 -7.96
N ASP A 203 7.79 9.32 -8.26
CA ASP A 203 7.51 8.49 -9.43
C ASP A 203 7.08 7.09 -9.00
N GLN A 204 6.16 6.49 -9.75
CA GLN A 204 5.52 5.24 -9.37
C GLN A 204 5.02 4.43 -10.55
N ASN A 205 5.03 3.11 -10.38
CA ASN A 205 4.57 2.17 -11.40
C ASN A 205 3.72 1.06 -10.75
N GLY A 206 2.50 0.90 -11.23
CA GLY A 206 1.55 -0.11 -10.76
C GLY A 206 1.26 -1.17 -11.82
N ILE A 207 1.12 -2.43 -11.38
CA ILE A 207 0.72 -3.56 -12.21
C ILE A 207 -0.47 -4.28 -11.56
N ASP A 208 -1.50 -4.53 -12.37
CA ASP A 208 -2.59 -5.44 -12.06
C ASP A 208 -2.42 -6.73 -12.86
N THR A 209 -2.08 -7.81 -12.16
CA THR A 209 -1.81 -9.13 -12.77
C THR A 209 -3.08 -9.88 -13.19
N THR A 210 -4.26 -9.33 -12.90
CA THR A 210 -5.55 -9.90 -13.31
C THR A 210 -6.00 -9.41 -14.69
N LEU A 211 -5.34 -8.38 -15.23
CA LEU A 211 -5.65 -7.84 -16.56
C LEU A 211 -5.17 -8.78 -17.69
N PRO A 212 -5.82 -8.70 -18.88
CA PRO A 212 -5.41 -9.50 -20.04
C PRO A 212 -3.93 -9.33 -20.37
N GLY A 213 -3.25 -10.45 -20.67
CA GLY A 213 -1.81 -10.48 -20.94
C GLY A 213 -0.94 -10.85 -19.72
N PHE A 214 -1.55 -10.95 -18.54
CA PHE A 214 -0.87 -11.40 -17.32
C PHE A 214 -1.47 -12.70 -16.77
N VAL A 215 -0.68 -13.40 -15.96
CA VAL A 215 -1.16 -14.50 -15.11
C VAL A 215 -1.36 -13.96 -13.69
N ALA A 216 -2.54 -14.16 -13.12
CA ALA A 216 -2.86 -13.68 -11.77
C ALA A 216 -1.84 -14.20 -10.74
N GLY A 217 -1.23 -13.30 -9.97
CA GLY A 217 -0.22 -13.65 -8.97
C GLY A 217 1.17 -13.96 -9.54
N GLN A 218 1.41 -13.75 -10.84
CA GLN A 218 2.74 -13.91 -11.42
C GLN A 218 3.77 -13.01 -10.75
N ARG A 219 5.06 -13.32 -10.98
CA ARG A 219 6.16 -12.48 -10.51
C ARG A 219 6.23 -11.19 -11.32
N VAL A 220 6.15 -10.06 -10.63
CA VAL A 220 6.41 -8.74 -11.17
C VAL A 220 7.82 -8.31 -10.77
N THR A 221 8.56 -7.75 -11.73
CA THR A 221 9.91 -7.22 -11.50
C THR A 221 10.03 -5.84 -12.13
N TRP A 222 10.44 -4.85 -11.33
CA TRP A 222 10.82 -3.53 -11.82
C TRP A 222 12.34 -3.46 -11.92
N LYS A 223 12.85 -3.09 -13.10
CA LYS A 223 14.30 -2.96 -13.35
C LYS A 223 14.64 -1.61 -13.96
N CYS A 224 15.75 -1.04 -13.49
CA CYS A 224 16.35 0.14 -14.09
C CYS A 224 17.33 -0.31 -15.18
N GLY A 225 16.83 -0.39 -16.41
CA GLY A 225 17.58 -0.89 -17.57
C GLY A 225 16.80 -1.98 -18.31
N ALA A 226 17.51 -2.82 -19.05
CA ALA A 226 16.88 -3.87 -19.87
C ALA A 226 16.28 -5.01 -19.02
N GLY A 227 15.11 -5.48 -19.47
CA GLY A 227 14.39 -6.60 -18.86
C GLY A 227 13.47 -6.19 -17.71
N GLY A 228 12.94 -7.20 -17.01
CA GLY A 228 11.88 -6.98 -16.02
C GLY A 228 10.48 -6.97 -16.65
N THR A 229 9.46 -6.92 -15.81
CA THR A 229 8.05 -6.81 -16.21
C THR A 229 7.65 -5.36 -16.45
N ALA A 230 8.29 -4.42 -15.74
CA ALA A 230 8.07 -2.99 -15.87
C ALA A 230 9.35 -2.18 -15.66
N VAL A 231 9.31 -0.94 -16.14
CA VAL A 231 10.37 0.06 -15.92
C VAL A 231 10.36 0.48 -14.45
N CYS A 232 11.54 0.61 -13.84
CA CYS A 232 11.65 1.13 -12.49
C CYS A 232 11.25 2.62 -12.44
N PRO A 233 10.55 3.09 -11.39
CA PRO A 233 10.35 4.51 -11.19
C PRO A 233 11.65 5.22 -10.82
N SER A 234 11.79 6.47 -11.25
CA SER A 234 12.91 7.35 -10.95
C SER A 234 12.48 8.80 -10.79
N VAL A 235 13.02 9.48 -9.78
CA VAL A 235 12.78 10.90 -9.51
C VAL A 235 14.08 11.68 -9.61
N ALA A 236 13.99 12.93 -10.06
CA ALA A 236 15.06 13.88 -9.85
C ALA A 236 15.06 14.23 -8.35
N ILE A 237 16.25 14.25 -7.74
CA ILE A 237 16.41 14.61 -6.33
C ILE A 237 16.56 16.11 -6.28
N HIS A 238 15.61 16.77 -5.63
CA HIS A 238 15.63 18.21 -5.44
C HIS A 238 16.24 18.57 -4.09
N ASP A 239 17.43 19.17 -4.14
CA ASP A 239 18.11 19.72 -2.96
C ASP A 239 18.06 21.25 -3.05
N ALA A 240 16.87 21.82 -2.82
CA ALA A 240 16.62 23.25 -2.96
C ALA A 240 16.75 24.04 -1.65
N SER A 241 17.09 23.38 -0.52
CA SER A 241 17.19 24.06 0.77
C SER A 241 18.02 25.34 0.68
N THR A 242 17.37 26.45 1.02
CA THR A 242 18.05 27.71 1.35
C THR A 242 17.84 27.95 2.84
N ALA A 243 18.76 28.67 3.48
CA ALA A 243 18.72 28.95 4.92
C ALA A 243 17.45 29.70 5.42
N VAL A 244 16.52 30.04 4.52
CA VAL A 244 15.37 30.94 4.78
C VAL A 244 14.02 30.23 4.71
N THR A 245 13.92 29.04 4.08
CA THR A 245 12.66 28.28 3.98
C THR A 245 12.88 26.81 4.33
N PRO A 246 12.07 26.22 5.23
CA PRO A 246 12.08 24.78 5.47
C PRO A 246 11.78 24.04 4.16
N ASP A 247 12.63 23.07 3.83
CA ASP A 247 12.47 22.23 2.65
C ASP A 247 11.31 21.24 2.89
N PRO A 248 10.26 21.17 2.03
CA PRO A 248 9.20 20.17 2.18
C PRO A 248 9.69 18.74 1.92
N GLU A 249 10.88 18.62 1.32
CA GLU A 249 11.56 17.39 0.97
C GLU A 249 11.88 16.48 2.17
N TYR A 250 11.81 15.17 1.96
CA TYR A 250 12.30 14.22 2.97
C TYR A 250 13.85 14.28 3.02
N PRO A 251 14.50 14.07 4.17
CA PRO A 251 15.97 14.09 4.30
C PRO A 251 16.64 12.83 3.69
N PHE A 252 15.87 11.99 3.01
CA PHE A 252 16.28 10.75 2.38
C PHE A 252 15.45 10.49 1.12
N VAL A 253 15.94 9.59 0.27
CA VAL A 253 15.15 9.05 -0.83
C VAL A 253 14.48 7.77 -0.33
N LEU A 254 13.16 7.70 -0.45
CA LEU A 254 12.32 6.61 0.00
C LEU A 254 11.84 5.77 -1.19
N GLY A 255 12.22 4.50 -1.23
CA GLY A 255 11.60 3.53 -2.14
C GLY A 255 10.57 2.69 -1.40
N THR A 256 9.45 2.42 -2.05
CA THR A 256 8.34 1.67 -1.45
C THR A 256 7.74 0.68 -2.43
N ILE A 257 7.45 -0.54 -1.99
CA ILE A 257 6.64 -1.53 -2.70
C ILE A 257 5.41 -1.85 -1.87
N GLN A 258 4.26 -1.93 -2.54
CA GLN A 258 3.05 -2.51 -1.98
C GLN A 258 2.60 -3.68 -2.86
N ALA A 259 2.10 -4.75 -2.26
CA ALA A 259 1.56 -5.88 -3.00
C ALA A 259 0.37 -6.49 -2.26
N HIS A 260 -0.72 -6.73 -2.97
CA HIS A 260 -2.01 -7.03 -2.38
C HIS A 260 -2.66 -8.24 -3.05
N ARG A 261 -3.31 -9.06 -2.23
CA ARG A 261 -4.20 -10.14 -2.65
C ARG A 261 -5.26 -10.36 -1.57
N ASP A 262 -6.26 -11.18 -1.89
CA ASP A 262 -7.21 -11.61 -0.87
C ASP A 262 -6.48 -12.43 0.21
N GLY A 263 -6.72 -12.08 1.47
CA GLY A 263 -6.15 -12.71 2.66
C GLY A 263 -4.78 -12.18 3.09
N GLY A 264 -4.20 -11.20 2.40
CA GLY A 264 -2.91 -10.63 2.78
C GLY A 264 -2.39 -9.50 1.89
N SER A 265 -1.66 -8.59 2.53
CA SER A 265 -0.97 -7.48 1.89
C SER A 265 0.44 -7.36 2.45
N VAL A 266 1.36 -6.85 1.65
CA VAL A 266 2.70 -6.49 2.07
C VAL A 266 3.01 -5.04 1.71
N ILE A 267 3.71 -4.37 2.61
CA ILE A 267 4.30 -3.06 2.40
C ILE A 267 5.77 -3.19 2.76
N ALA A 268 6.64 -2.84 1.82
CA ALA A 268 8.09 -2.80 2.03
C ALA A 268 8.58 -1.39 1.71
N ALA A 269 9.33 -0.79 2.61
CA ALA A 269 9.89 0.53 2.42
C ALA A 269 11.36 0.53 2.80
N ALA A 270 12.18 1.26 2.05
CA ALA A 270 13.59 1.44 2.35
C ALA A 270 14.02 2.88 2.05
N ALA A 271 14.92 3.42 2.87
CA ALA A 271 15.42 4.77 2.74
C ALA A 271 16.94 4.78 2.54
N ILE A 272 17.41 5.60 1.60
CA ILE A 272 18.84 5.88 1.38
C ILE A 272 19.15 7.36 1.58
N ALA A 273 20.38 7.67 1.94
CA ALA A 273 20.80 9.04 2.17
C ALA A 273 20.79 9.88 0.87
N ARG A 274 20.42 11.16 1.00
CA ARG A 274 20.53 12.16 -0.07
C ARG A 274 21.96 12.63 -0.33
N GLY A 275 22.93 12.34 0.54
CA GLY A 275 24.31 12.79 0.38
C GLY A 275 24.57 14.21 0.90
N GLU A 276 23.60 15.12 0.79
CA GLU A 276 23.58 16.42 1.47
C GLU A 276 22.48 16.43 2.56
N PRO A 277 22.75 16.98 3.76
CA PRO A 277 21.78 17.01 4.85
C PRO A 277 20.72 18.09 4.62
N LEU A 278 19.53 17.68 4.20
CA LEU A 278 18.32 18.50 4.36
C LEU A 278 17.86 18.41 5.82
N GLY A 279 17.24 19.47 6.33
CA GLY A 279 16.77 19.57 7.72
C GLY A 279 15.78 18.47 8.15
N PHE A 280 15.28 18.61 9.38
CA PHE A 280 14.71 17.57 10.25
C PHE A 280 13.26 17.11 9.95
N ALA A 281 12.88 16.90 8.68
CA ALA A 281 11.58 16.29 8.35
C ALA A 281 11.64 14.75 8.38
N VAL A 282 11.43 14.12 9.54
CA VAL A 282 11.52 12.65 9.69
C VAL A 282 10.19 11.92 9.38
N ASN A 283 9.11 12.68 9.21
CA ASN A 283 7.75 12.13 9.17
C ASN A 283 7.22 12.01 7.74
N VAL A 284 6.88 10.79 7.34
CA VAL A 284 6.29 10.48 6.04
C VAL A 284 4.82 10.10 6.23
N ASN A 285 3.94 10.75 5.47
CA ASN A 285 2.53 10.38 5.34
C ASN A 285 2.27 9.78 3.97
N VAL A 286 1.64 8.61 3.92
CA VAL A 286 1.36 7.91 2.65
C VAL A 286 0.00 7.24 2.71
N ARG A 287 -0.79 7.40 1.63
CA ARG A 287 -1.93 6.52 1.38
C ARG A 287 -1.55 5.50 0.31
N PHE A 288 -1.68 4.23 0.67
CA PHE A 288 -1.46 3.09 -0.20
C PHE A 288 -2.80 2.63 -0.77
N ARG A 289 -2.86 2.48 -2.09
CA ARG A 289 -4.05 1.96 -2.76
C ARG A 289 -3.85 0.49 -3.12
N GLY A 290 -4.44 -0.38 -2.30
CA GLY A 290 -4.40 -1.82 -2.51
C GLY A 290 -5.32 -2.34 -3.60
N ARG A 291 -6.29 -1.52 -4.05
CA ARG A 291 -7.14 -1.85 -5.18
C ARG A 291 -7.33 -0.69 -6.16
N LEU A 292 -6.84 -0.86 -7.39
CA LEU A 292 -6.83 0.18 -8.43
C LEU A 292 -8.18 0.34 -9.13
N ASP A 293 -9.01 -0.70 -9.14
CA ASP A 293 -10.32 -0.77 -9.81
C ASP A 293 -11.51 -0.42 -8.90
N VAL A 294 -11.33 -0.37 -7.57
CA VAL A 294 -12.39 0.07 -6.65
C VAL A 294 -12.54 1.59 -6.74
N ASN A 295 -13.73 2.03 -7.16
CA ASN A 295 -14.10 3.42 -7.32
C ASN A 295 -14.50 4.02 -5.95
N LEU A 296 -13.56 4.69 -5.28
CA LEU A 296 -13.74 5.31 -3.95
C LEU A 296 -14.21 6.79 -4.01
N GLY A 297 -14.66 7.28 -5.17
CA GLY A 297 -14.99 8.70 -5.37
C GLY A 297 -13.87 9.46 -6.08
N CYS A 298 -13.51 10.65 -5.59
CA CYS A 298 -12.55 11.57 -6.25
C CYS A 298 -11.06 11.15 -6.13
N ASP A 299 -10.71 10.14 -5.32
CA ASP A 299 -9.34 9.67 -5.02
C ASP A 299 -8.66 8.91 -6.17
N ARG A 300 -8.77 9.40 -7.40
CA ARG A 300 -8.74 8.52 -8.56
C ARG A 300 -7.40 8.16 -9.20
N LYS A 301 -6.26 8.80 -8.90
CA LYS A 301 -5.17 8.74 -9.89
C LYS A 301 -3.96 7.85 -9.59
N LEU A 302 -3.55 7.64 -8.33
CA LEU A 302 -2.20 7.11 -8.05
C LEU A 302 -2.17 5.90 -7.08
N PRO A 303 -1.29 4.90 -7.30
CA PRO A 303 -1.06 3.80 -6.35
C PRO A 303 -0.57 4.24 -4.96
N PHE A 304 0.23 5.30 -4.90
CA PHE A 304 0.73 5.95 -3.71
C PHE A 304 0.40 7.45 -3.75
N ASP A 305 -0.02 7.97 -2.61
CA ASP A 305 -0.29 9.38 -2.38
C ASP A 305 0.55 9.83 -1.17
N PHE A 306 1.74 10.38 -1.45
CA PHE A 306 2.67 10.90 -0.45
C PHE A 306 2.28 12.34 -0.12
N GLY A 307 2.00 12.60 1.16
CA GLY A 307 1.56 13.91 1.62
C GLY A 307 2.47 14.49 2.70
N LEU A 308 2.25 15.77 2.98
CA LEU A 308 2.87 16.44 4.12
C LEU A 308 2.34 15.84 5.43
N GLY A 309 3.27 15.66 6.38
CA GLY A 309 2.97 15.54 7.81
C GLY A 309 2.23 16.78 8.28
N TYR A 310 0.89 16.74 8.43
CA TYR A 310 0.24 17.79 9.23
C TYR A 310 0.72 17.63 10.67
N LEU A 311 1.72 18.43 11.03
CA LEU A 311 2.09 18.73 12.41
C LEU A 311 0.88 19.40 13.05
N PHE A 312 0.13 18.63 13.86
CA PHE A 312 -0.74 19.19 14.88
C PHE A 312 0.05 19.33 16.17
#